data_AF-A0A6N9TZK8-F1
#
_entry.id   AF-A0A6N9TZK8-F1
#
_cell.length_a   1.000
_cell.length_b   1.000
_cell.length_c   1.000
_cell.angle_alpha   90.00
_cell.angle_beta   90.00
_cell.angle_gamma   90.00
#
_symmetry.space_group_name_H-M   'P 1'
#
loop_
_entity.id
_entity.type
_entity.pdbx_description
1 polymer ?
#
loop_
_entity_poly.entity_id
_entity_poly.type
_entity_poly.pdbx_seq_one_letter_code
_entity_poly.pdbx_strand_id
1 'polypeptide(L)'
;TLVGQLRALSAEEAAGRGAPWAADLLRTLHVGLDDRVEERTALLADQLRSPDPWQRIDAVRMSSGLIRAWRGSYEELVRLVGAQLTDPEPRLSEAASHVLEELFSLAAPAADALAA
;
A
#
# COMPACT_ATOMS: atom_id res chain seq x y z
N THR A 1 -7.27 -23.88 -15.38
CA THR A 1 -7.40 -24.04 -13.92
C THR A 1 -7.33 -22.66 -13.27
N LEU A 2 -7.82 -22.51 -12.04
CA LEU A 2 -7.74 -21.24 -11.29
C LEU A 2 -6.29 -20.75 -11.14
N VAL A 3 -5.35 -21.69 -10.91
CA VAL A 3 -3.90 -21.39 -10.88
C VAL A 3 -3.40 -20.78 -12.19
N GLY A 4 -3.89 -21.27 -13.34
CA GLY A 4 -3.52 -20.71 -14.65
C GLY A 4 -4.06 -19.29 -14.85
N GLN A 5 -5.29 -19.02 -14.40
CA GLN A 5 -5.89 -17.68 -14.47
C GLN A 5 -5.15 -16.69 -13.57
N LEU A 6 -4.78 -17.10 -12.35
CA LEU A 6 -3.96 -16.27 -11.45
C LEU A 6 -2.61 -15.92 -12.06
N ARG A 7 -1.93 -16.89 -12.68
CA ARG A 7 -0.63 -16.63 -13.36
C ARG A 7 -0.78 -15.66 -14.53
N ALA A 8 -1.85 -15.77 -15.31
CA ALA A 8 -2.11 -14.84 -16.40
C ALA A 8 -2.33 -13.42 -15.86
N LEU A 9 -3.14 -13.27 -14.80
CA LEU A 9 -3.39 -11.98 -14.17
C LEU A 9 -2.10 -11.35 -13.62
N SER A 10 -1.25 -12.14 -12.94
CA SER A 10 0.05 -11.66 -12.45
C SER A 10 1.01 -11.29 -13.58
N ALA A 11 0.98 -12.01 -14.71
CA ALA A 11 1.81 -11.68 -15.87
C ALA A 11 1.35 -10.37 -16.54
N GLU A 12 0.03 -10.13 -16.61
CA GLU A 12 -0.54 -8.87 -17.08
C GLU A 12 -0.16 -7.70 -16.16
N GLU A 13 -0.22 -7.89 -14.84
CA GLU A 13 0.26 -6.89 -13.87
C GLU A 13 1.77 -6.62 -13.99
N ALA A 14 2.57 -7.63 -14.32
CA ALA A 14 4.02 -7.50 -14.48
C ALA A 14 4.42 -6.81 -15.79
N ALA A 15 3.65 -6.97 -16.87
CA ALA A 15 3.99 -6.49 -18.21
C ALA A 15 4.09 -4.95 -18.31
N GLY A 16 3.52 -4.20 -17.36
CA GLY A 16 3.60 -2.74 -17.27
C GLY A 16 4.62 -2.20 -16.27
N ARG A 17 5.36 -3.06 -15.56
CA ARG A 17 6.26 -2.66 -14.47
C ARG A 17 7.71 -2.60 -14.93
N GLY A 18 8.42 -1.52 -14.58
CA GLY A 18 9.87 -1.41 -14.84
C GLY A 18 10.70 -2.40 -14.00
N ALA A 19 10.21 -2.77 -12.82
CA ALA A 19 10.85 -3.73 -11.92
C ALA A 19 9.80 -4.64 -11.25
N PRO A 20 9.29 -5.68 -11.95
CA PRO A 20 8.22 -6.54 -11.42
C PRO A 20 8.64 -7.32 -10.15
N TRP A 21 9.95 -7.46 -9.89
CA TRP A 21 10.50 -8.09 -8.69
C TRP A 21 10.61 -7.16 -7.48
N ALA A 22 10.45 -5.84 -7.66
CA ALA A 22 10.69 -4.87 -6.59
C ALA A 22 9.70 -5.05 -5.43
N ALA A 23 8.43 -5.35 -5.74
CA ALA A 23 7.40 -5.61 -4.74
C ALA A 23 7.75 -6.79 -3.82
N ASP A 24 8.30 -7.87 -4.40
CA ASP A 24 8.71 -9.05 -3.65
C ASP A 24 9.93 -8.75 -2.77
N LEU A 25 10.91 -8.02 -3.29
CA LEU A 25 12.06 -7.60 -2.51
C LEU A 25 11.66 -6.70 -1.34
N LEU A 26 10.77 -5.74 -1.56
CA LEU A 26 10.24 -4.85 -0.53
C LEU A 26 9.46 -5.63 0.54
N ARG A 27 8.69 -6.65 0.14
CA ARG A 27 8.02 -7.54 1.08
C ARG A 27 9.03 -8.34 1.93
N THR A 28 10.09 -8.86 1.32
CA THR A 28 11.18 -9.53 2.05
C THR A 28 11.87 -8.57 3.02
N LEU A 29 12.14 -7.33 2.60
CA LEU A 29 12.72 -6.31 3.47
C LEU A 29 11.80 -6.00 4.66
N HIS A 30 10.50 -5.84 4.43
CA HIS A 30 9.53 -5.63 5.50
C HIS A 30 9.50 -6.76 6.52
N VAL A 31 9.60 -8.02 6.07
CA VAL A 31 9.71 -9.18 6.95
C VAL A 31 11.01 -9.12 7.75
N GLY A 32 12.14 -8.80 7.10
CA GLY A 32 13.44 -8.71 7.77
C GLY A 32 13.57 -7.54 8.74
N LEU A 33 12.80 -6.48 8.56
CA LEU A 33 12.75 -5.34 9.49
C LEU A 33 11.96 -5.67 10.77
N ASP A 34 11.05 -6.64 10.73
CA ASP A 34 10.32 -7.18 11.90
C ASP A 34 9.73 -6.08 12.82
N ASP A 35 10.14 -6.02 14.09
CA ASP A 35 9.70 -5.08 15.13
C ASP A 35 10.10 -3.61 14.89
N ARG A 36 10.86 -3.32 13.83
CA ARG A 36 11.32 -1.96 13.47
C ARG A 36 10.19 -1.16 12.80
N VAL A 37 9.13 -0.92 13.56
CA VAL A 37 7.87 -0.31 13.09
C VAL A 37 8.11 1.11 12.54
N GLU A 38 8.99 1.90 13.16
CA GLU A 38 9.29 3.26 12.70
C GLU A 38 9.95 3.25 11.32
N GLU A 39 10.94 2.39 11.10
CA GLU A 39 11.64 2.26 9.82
C GLU A 39 10.73 1.68 8.74
N ARG A 40 9.87 0.72 9.08
CA ARG A 40 8.85 0.19 8.16
C ARG A 40 7.84 1.27 7.79
N THR A 41 7.47 2.13 8.74
CA THR A 41 6.56 3.25 8.52
C THR A 41 7.19 4.30 7.61
N ALA A 42 8.45 4.67 7.86
CA ALA A 42 9.19 5.61 7.01
C ALA A 42 9.33 5.10 5.57
N LEU A 43 9.70 3.82 5.40
CA LEU A 43 9.81 3.18 4.09
C LEU A 43 8.49 3.25 3.31
N LEU A 44 7.37 2.88 3.94
CA LEU A 44 6.05 2.95 3.29
C LEU A 44 5.63 4.38 2.96
N ALA A 45 5.93 5.34 3.84
CA ALA A 45 5.61 6.73 3.60
C ALA A 45 6.36 7.28 2.37
N ASP A 46 7.63 6.90 2.19
CA ASP A 46 8.40 7.27 1.01
C ASP A 46 7.87 6.59 -0.26
N GLN A 47 7.50 5.31 -0.19
CA GLN A 47 6.88 4.61 -1.32
C GLN A 47 5.53 5.21 -1.72
N LEU A 48 4.70 5.64 -0.76
CA LEU A 48 3.41 6.29 -1.02
C LEU A 48 3.56 7.68 -1.69
N ARG A 49 4.75 8.28 -1.61
CA ARG A 49 5.09 9.55 -2.28
C ARG A 49 5.81 9.34 -3.62
N SER A 50 6.06 8.09 -4.01
CA SER A 50 6.74 7.77 -5.27
C SER A 50 5.97 8.29 -6.47
N PRO A 51 6.63 8.81 -7.52
CA PRO A 51 5.94 9.16 -8.77
C PRO A 51 5.44 7.92 -9.53
N ASP A 52 5.88 6.71 -9.15
CA ASP A 52 5.47 5.45 -9.77
C ASP A 52 4.17 4.92 -9.12
N PRO A 53 3.04 4.88 -9.87
CA PRO A 53 1.77 4.37 -9.34
C PRO A 53 1.86 2.92 -8.86
N TRP A 54 2.73 2.09 -9.46
CA TRP A 54 2.86 0.69 -9.05
C TRP A 54 3.52 0.56 -7.67
N GLN A 55 4.53 1.38 -7.38
CA GLN A 55 5.12 1.43 -6.04
C GLN A 55 4.11 1.89 -5.00
N ARG A 56 3.26 2.86 -5.35
CA ARG A 56 2.19 3.35 -4.48
C ARG A 56 1.13 2.27 -4.22
N ILE A 57 0.71 1.52 -5.24
CA ILE A 57 -0.21 0.38 -5.10
C ILE A 57 0.35 -0.66 -4.13
N ASP A 58 1.62 -1.02 -4.29
CA ASP A 58 2.26 -2.01 -3.43
C ASP A 58 2.38 -1.49 -1.98
N ALA A 59 2.71 -0.21 -1.80
CA ALA A 59 2.80 0.42 -0.48
C ALA A 59 1.45 0.53 0.23
N VAL A 60 0.37 0.86 -0.49
CA VAL A 60 -1.00 0.86 0.04
C VAL A 60 -1.33 -0.53 0.60
N ARG A 61 -1.12 -1.58 -0.20
CA ARG A 61 -1.40 -2.97 0.19
C ARG A 61 -0.56 -3.40 1.41
N MET A 62 0.72 -3.03 1.46
CA MET A 62 1.61 -3.35 2.59
C MET A 62 1.26 -2.57 3.86
N SER A 63 0.72 -1.36 3.75
CA SER A 63 0.32 -0.54 4.90
C SER A 63 -0.79 -1.18 5.73
N SER A 64 -1.81 -1.81 5.10
CA SER A 64 -2.86 -2.54 5.83
C SER A 64 -2.28 -3.61 6.74
N GLY A 65 -1.35 -4.42 6.21
CA GLY A 65 -0.69 -5.49 6.97
C GLY A 65 0.11 -4.97 8.16
N LEU A 66 0.82 -3.85 8.01
CA LEU A 66 1.55 -3.23 9.12
C LEU A 66 0.59 -2.72 10.20
N ILE A 67 -0.40 -1.91 9.83
CA ILE A 67 -1.32 -1.25 10.78
C ILE A 67 -2.13 -2.26 11.59
N ARG A 68 -2.55 -3.36 10.97
CA ARG A 68 -3.36 -4.40 11.62
C ARG A 68 -2.56 -5.30 12.55
N ALA A 69 -1.30 -5.60 12.22
CA ALA A 69 -0.50 -6.57 12.96
C ALA A 69 0.37 -5.95 14.04
N TRP A 70 0.63 -4.64 13.97
CA TRP A 70 1.61 -3.96 14.81
C TRP A 70 1.01 -2.74 15.52
N ARG A 71 1.58 -2.37 16.66
CA ARG A 71 1.20 -1.15 17.38
C ARG A 71 2.13 -0.01 16.97
N GLY A 72 1.55 1.17 16.76
CA GLY A 72 2.29 2.38 16.42
C GLY A 72 1.34 3.54 16.11
N SER A 73 1.90 4.74 15.98
CA SER A 73 1.18 5.85 15.35
C SER A 73 1.27 5.69 13.84
N TYR A 74 0.13 5.50 13.19
CA TYR A 74 0.04 5.33 11.74
C TYR A 74 -0.71 6.49 11.06
N GLU A 75 -0.94 7.59 11.78
CA GLU A 75 -1.73 8.73 11.32
C GLU A 75 -1.25 9.25 9.96
N GLU A 76 0.06 9.48 9.81
CA GLU A 76 0.64 9.92 8.54
C GLU A 76 0.47 8.89 7.42
N LEU A 77 0.64 7.59 7.70
CA LEU A 77 0.41 6.55 6.69
C LEU A 77 -1.05 6.51 6.26
N VAL A 78 -1.99 6.57 7.21
CA VAL A 78 -3.42 6.57 6.92
C VAL A 78 -3.78 7.79 6.09
N ARG A 79 -3.25 8.97 6.43
CA ARG A 79 -3.43 10.20 5.64
C ARG A 79 -2.87 10.05 4.22
N LEU A 80 -1.68 9.48 4.07
CA LEU A 80 -1.07 9.24 2.77
C LEU A 80 -1.85 8.21 1.94
N VAL A 81 -2.38 7.15 2.55
CA VAL A 81 -3.28 6.19 1.89
C VAL A 81 -4.58 6.89 1.47
N GLY A 82 -5.15 7.74 2.32
CA GLY A 82 -6.31 8.58 1.98
C GLY A 82 -6.09 9.45 0.76
N ALA A 83 -4.93 10.09 0.65
CA ALA A 83 -4.57 10.92 -0.50
C ALA A 83 -4.53 10.15 -1.84
N GLN A 84 -4.45 8.81 -1.81
CA GLN A 84 -4.46 7.99 -3.02
C GLN A 84 -5.86 7.84 -3.63
N LEU A 85 -6.93 8.12 -2.87
CA LEU A 85 -8.32 7.96 -3.33
C LEU A 85 -8.67 8.85 -4.53
N THR A 86 -7.96 9.98 -4.69
CA THR A 86 -8.21 10.94 -5.77
C THR A 86 -7.26 10.77 -6.96
N ASP A 87 -6.42 9.73 -6.95
CA ASP A 87 -5.47 9.52 -8.05
C ASP A 87 -6.18 9.04 -9.33
N PRO A 88 -5.76 9.50 -10.52
CA PRO A 88 -6.34 9.06 -11.79
C PRO A 88 -6.09 7.57 -12.12
N GLU A 89 -5.10 6.89 -11.52
CA GLU A 89 -4.92 5.44 -11.69
C GLU A 89 -5.99 4.67 -10.91
N PRO A 90 -6.96 4.02 -11.57
CA PRO A 90 -8.11 3.44 -10.89
C PRO A 90 -7.74 2.36 -9.88
N ARG A 91 -6.73 1.54 -10.20
CA ARG A 91 -6.24 0.46 -9.31
C ARG A 91 -5.71 0.99 -7.99
N LEU A 92 -5.17 2.20 -8.00
CA LEU A 92 -4.61 2.81 -6.81
C LEU A 92 -5.72 3.36 -5.92
N SER A 93 -6.71 4.05 -6.50
CA SER A 93 -7.91 4.48 -5.76
C SER A 93 -8.67 3.29 -5.16
N GLU A 94 -8.81 2.20 -5.90
CA GLU A 94 -9.44 0.95 -5.45
C GLU A 94 -8.66 0.30 -4.30
N ALA A 95 -7.34 0.17 -4.45
CA ALA A 95 -6.49 -0.37 -3.38
C ALA A 95 -6.60 0.47 -2.10
N ALA A 96 -6.62 1.80 -2.23
CA ALA A 96 -6.74 2.70 -1.09
C ALA A 96 -8.11 2.58 -0.40
N SER A 97 -9.20 2.54 -1.16
CA SER A 97 -10.55 2.31 -0.62
C SER A 97 -10.61 1.01 0.17
N HIS A 98 -10.12 -0.08 -0.42
CA HIS A 98 -10.12 -1.39 0.23
C HIS A 98 -9.36 -1.37 1.55
N VAL A 99 -8.16 -0.78 1.58
CA VAL A 99 -7.36 -0.67 2.81
C VAL A 99 -8.06 0.19 3.86
N LEU A 100 -8.68 1.31 3.49
CA LEU A 100 -9.36 2.18 4.45
C LEU A 100 -10.62 1.54 5.03
N GLU A 101 -11.40 0.84 4.22
CA GLU A 101 -12.54 0.03 4.68
C GLU A 101 -12.10 -0.99 5.74
N GLU A 102 -10.94 -1.57 5.54
CA GLU A 102 -10.33 -2.54 6.43
C GLU A 102 -9.85 -1.96 7.77
N LEU A 103 -9.66 -0.64 7.88
CA LEU A 103 -9.13 0.02 9.07
C LEU A 103 -10.20 0.53 10.02
N PHE A 104 -11.47 0.60 9.59
CA PHE A 104 -12.60 1.10 10.40
C PHE A 104 -12.26 2.46 11.06
N SER A 105 -12.34 2.56 12.39
CA SER A 105 -12.05 3.80 13.11
C SER A 105 -10.60 4.28 12.96
N LEU A 106 -9.66 3.40 12.62
CA LEU A 106 -8.27 3.79 12.36
C LEU A 106 -8.13 4.59 11.05
N ALA A 107 -9.15 4.61 10.19
CA ALA A 107 -9.16 5.39 8.95
C ALA A 107 -9.48 6.89 9.15
N ALA A 108 -9.79 7.34 10.38
CA ALA A 108 -10.19 8.73 10.65
C ALA A 108 -9.24 9.80 10.04
N PRO A 109 -7.91 9.67 10.12
CA PRO A 109 -6.99 10.65 9.51
C PRO A 109 -7.16 10.80 7.98
N ALA A 110 -7.58 9.75 7.28
CA ALA A 110 -7.86 9.80 5.85
C ALA A 110 -9.17 10.55 5.55
N ALA A 111 -10.20 10.31 6.37
CA ALA A 111 -11.49 10.98 6.24
C ALA A 111 -11.36 12.49 6.51
N ASP A 112 -10.61 12.88 7.53
CA ASP A 112 -10.39 14.28 7.89
C ASP A 112 -9.65 15.03 6.78
N ALA A 113 -8.62 14.41 6.18
CA ALA A 113 -7.89 15.00 5.06
C ALA A 113 -8.74 15.16 3.79
N LEU A 114 -9.72 14.27 3.56
CA LEU A 114 -10.63 14.37 2.41
C LEU A 114 -11.68 15.47 2.58
N ALA A 115 -12.05 15.80 3.83
CA ALA A 115 -13.04 16.81 4.14
C ALA A 115 -12.49 18.26 4.17
N ALA A 116 -11.16 18.42 4.13
CA ALA A 116 -10.45 19.71 4.19
C ALA A 116 -10.31 20.38 2.81
#